data_AF-A0A418AG49-F1
#
_entry.id   AF-A0A418AG49-F1
#
_cell.length_a   1.000
_cell.length_b   1.000
_cell.length_c   1.000
_cell.angle_alpha   90.00
_cell.angle_beta   90.00
_cell.angle_gamma   90.00
#
_symmetry.space_group_name_H-M   'P 1'
#
loop_
_entity.id
_entity.type
_entity.pdbx_description
1 polymer ?
#
loop_
_entity_poly.entity_id
_entity_poly.type
_entity_poly.pdbx_seq_one_letter_code
_entity_poly.pdbx_strand_id
1 'polypeptide(L)'
;MIYEFQEVPTAPTFNGSTKVQKRRFMDQYEAYRREIHLANTQRPGGQQIIQMPLSGCIDPMAIERIAFWEIGKPSHELTEKRVYFLGAREGGPVDMNKLYLAMAKLKMDPSVQSSESRVSKLVSDFEAILARLSTEGFDEAEPRLTVDYLMAAITPPAVQKRVKELIKLNENR
;
A
#
# COMPACT_ATOMS: atom_id res chain seq x y z
N MET A 1 22.99 1.03 -37.78
CA MET A 1 21.97 1.67 -36.93
C MET A 1 21.52 0.65 -35.92
N ILE A 2 21.79 0.88 -34.64
CA ILE A 2 21.29 0.01 -33.57
C ILE A 2 19.87 0.49 -33.33
N TYR A 3 18.87 -0.33 -33.69
CA TYR A 3 17.49 -0.06 -33.33
C TYR A 3 17.39 -0.28 -31.82
N GLU A 4 17.42 0.80 -31.03
CA GLU A 4 17.00 0.73 -29.64
C GLU A 4 15.49 0.43 -29.64
N PHE A 5 15.15 -0.81 -29.33
CA PHE A 5 13.78 -1.25 -29.14
C PHE A 5 13.29 -0.57 -27.86
N GLN A 6 12.61 0.57 -27.99
CA GLN A 6 11.98 1.22 -26.85
C GLN A 6 10.89 0.28 -26.31
N GLU A 7 11.16 -0.38 -25.18
CA GLU A 7 10.23 -1.28 -24.53
C GLU A 7 8.90 -0.56 -24.28
N VAL A 8 7.80 -1.22 -24.64
CA VAL A 8 6.46 -0.69 -24.39
C VAL A 8 6.18 -0.83 -22.90
N PRO A 9 5.77 0.25 -22.20
CA PRO A 9 5.41 0.17 -20.79
C PRO A 9 4.37 -0.93 -20.54
N THR A 10 4.59 -1.74 -19.52
CA THR A 10 3.67 -2.84 -19.16
C THR A 10 2.51 -2.30 -18.34
N ALA A 11 1.29 -2.65 -18.74
CA ALA A 11 0.09 -2.27 -17.99
C ALA A 11 0.05 -3.00 -16.63
N PRO A 12 -0.28 -2.33 -15.52
CA PRO A 12 -0.41 -2.98 -14.22
C PRO A 12 -1.66 -3.86 -14.15
N THR A 13 -1.66 -4.84 -13.26
CA THR A 13 -2.80 -5.72 -13.00
C THR A 13 -3.20 -5.66 -11.52
N PHE A 14 -4.48 -5.44 -11.26
CA PHE A 14 -5.06 -5.46 -9.91
C PHE A 14 -5.81 -6.77 -9.65
N ASN A 15 -5.45 -7.48 -8.57
CA ASN A 15 -6.17 -8.65 -8.07
C ASN A 15 -6.55 -8.54 -6.59
N GLY A 16 -6.23 -7.40 -5.95
CA GLY A 16 -6.37 -7.17 -4.52
C GLY A 16 -7.81 -6.86 -4.07
N SER A 17 -7.95 -6.52 -2.80
CA SER A 17 -9.21 -6.11 -2.18
C SER A 17 -9.05 -4.96 -1.18
N THR A 18 -7.85 -4.78 -0.61
CA THR A 18 -7.62 -3.79 0.45
C THR A 18 -7.56 -2.37 -0.10
N LYS A 19 -7.79 -1.36 0.75
CA LYS A 19 -7.71 0.05 0.33
C LYS A 19 -6.30 0.42 -0.12
N VAL A 20 -5.28 -0.09 0.58
CA VAL A 20 -3.86 0.10 0.23
C VAL A 20 -3.54 -0.50 -1.13
N GLN A 21 -3.99 -1.72 -1.40
CA GLN A 21 -3.79 -2.35 -2.70
C GLN A 21 -4.43 -1.54 -3.83
N LYS A 22 -5.65 -1.00 -3.61
CA LYS A 22 -6.33 -0.12 -4.58
C LYS A 22 -5.56 1.17 -4.82
N ARG A 23 -5.05 1.81 -3.75
CA ARG A 23 -4.21 3.01 -3.83
C ARG A 23 -2.92 2.76 -4.62
N ARG A 24 -2.15 1.74 -4.23
CA ARG A 24 -0.90 1.35 -4.91
C ARG A 24 -1.14 1.06 -6.39
N PHE A 25 -2.22 0.36 -6.71
CA PHE A 25 -2.60 0.10 -8.10
C PHE A 25 -2.92 1.38 -8.88
N MET A 26 -3.64 2.33 -8.28
CA MET A 26 -3.90 3.61 -8.94
C MET A 26 -2.63 4.43 -9.19
N ASP A 27 -1.68 4.42 -8.24
CA ASP A 27 -0.38 5.08 -8.41
C ASP A 27 0.42 4.44 -9.57
N GLN A 28 0.41 3.11 -9.64
CA GLN A 28 1.02 2.35 -10.75
C GLN A 28 0.35 2.64 -12.09
N TYR A 29 -0.99 2.68 -12.12
CA TYR A 29 -1.74 2.98 -13.35
C TYR A 29 -1.51 4.41 -13.84
N GLU A 30 -1.40 5.38 -12.93
CA GLU A 30 -1.05 6.77 -13.27
C GLU A 30 0.38 6.89 -13.80
N ALA A 31 1.35 6.14 -13.24
CA ALA A 31 2.71 6.08 -13.74
C ALA A 31 2.77 5.47 -15.14
N TYR A 32 2.14 4.30 -15.34
CA TYR A 32 2.00 3.65 -16.64
C TYR A 32 1.42 4.62 -17.70
N ARG A 33 0.36 5.35 -17.36
CA ARG A 33 -0.25 6.33 -18.27
C ARG A 33 0.72 7.44 -18.66
N ARG A 34 1.53 7.94 -17.71
CA ARG A 34 2.55 8.97 -18.00
C ARG A 34 3.63 8.43 -18.93
N GLU A 35 4.09 7.20 -18.71
CA GLU A 35 5.09 6.56 -19.56
C GLU A 35 4.59 6.34 -20.99
N ILE A 36 3.35 5.86 -21.15
CA ILE A 36 2.71 5.72 -22.47
C ILE A 36 2.60 7.08 -23.17
N HIS A 37 2.21 8.12 -22.45
CA HIS A 37 2.13 9.47 -23.01
C HIS A 37 3.50 9.97 -23.49
N LEU A 38 4.55 9.81 -22.69
CA LEU A 38 5.93 10.18 -23.04
C LEU A 38 6.47 9.36 -24.22
N ALA A 39 6.20 8.06 -24.26
CA ALA A 39 6.59 7.21 -25.38
C ALA A 39 5.88 7.64 -26.68
N ASN A 40 4.61 8.03 -26.60
CA ASN A 40 3.85 8.49 -27.76
C ASN A 40 4.31 9.87 -28.26
N THR A 41 4.81 10.76 -27.41
CA THR A 41 5.35 12.06 -27.85
C THR A 41 6.72 11.93 -28.51
N GLN A 42 7.49 10.89 -28.17
CA GLN A 42 8.85 10.67 -28.69
C GLN A 42 8.91 9.84 -29.97
N ARG A 43 7.80 9.19 -30.38
CA ARG A 43 7.75 8.31 -31.56
C ARG A 43 7.52 9.08 -32.87
N PRO A 44 8.45 9.04 -33.84
CA PRO A 44 8.23 9.56 -35.18
C PRO A 44 7.28 8.65 -35.97
N GLY A 45 6.38 9.21 -36.78
CA GLY A 45 5.60 8.44 -37.78
C GLY A 45 4.19 8.00 -37.37
N GLY A 46 3.63 8.52 -36.26
CA GLY A 46 2.20 8.43 -35.96
C GLY A 46 1.69 7.11 -35.39
N GLN A 47 2.54 6.10 -35.22
CA GLN A 47 2.16 4.83 -34.59
C GLN A 47 2.16 4.94 -33.06
N GLN A 48 1.02 5.35 -32.50
CA GLN A 48 0.82 5.52 -31.07
C GLN A 48 0.60 4.17 -30.37
N ILE A 49 1.19 4.01 -29.20
CA ILE A 49 0.86 2.97 -28.25
C ILE A 49 -0.53 3.26 -27.68
N ILE A 50 -1.44 2.30 -27.82
CA ILE A 50 -2.78 2.37 -27.22
C ILE A 50 -2.66 2.07 -25.73
N GLN A 51 -3.09 3.02 -24.90
CA GLN A 51 -3.15 2.85 -23.46
C GLN A 51 -4.21 1.80 -23.08
N MET A 52 -3.85 0.84 -22.23
CA MET A 52 -4.82 -0.10 -21.66
C MET A 52 -5.85 0.67 -20.80
N PRO A 53 -7.17 0.47 -21.02
CA PRO A 53 -8.19 1.08 -20.16
C PRO A 53 -8.07 0.51 -18.74
N LEU A 54 -8.43 1.30 -17.73
CA LEU A 54 -8.35 0.90 -16.32
C LEU A 54 -9.07 -0.43 -16.05
N SER A 55 -10.21 -0.68 -16.72
CA SER A 55 -10.96 -1.94 -16.62
C SER A 55 -10.18 -3.15 -17.14
N GLY A 56 -9.32 -2.98 -18.14
CA GLY A 56 -8.46 -4.04 -18.67
C GLY A 56 -7.27 -4.35 -17.76
N CYS A 57 -6.98 -3.47 -16.81
CA CYS A 57 -5.94 -3.62 -15.79
C CYS A 57 -6.47 -4.28 -14.50
N ILE A 58 -7.73 -4.69 -14.44
CA ILE A 58 -8.33 -5.26 -13.22
C ILE A 58 -8.77 -6.70 -13.52
N ASP A 59 -8.34 -7.62 -12.66
CA ASP A 59 -8.73 -9.01 -12.72
C ASP A 59 -10.28 -9.15 -12.66
N PRO A 60 -10.91 -9.91 -13.59
CA PRO A 60 -12.36 -10.04 -13.63
C PRO A 60 -12.97 -10.53 -12.30
N MET A 61 -12.31 -11.45 -11.60
CA MET A 61 -12.77 -11.95 -10.30
C MET A 61 -12.62 -10.89 -9.20
N ALA A 62 -11.61 -10.02 -9.29
CA ALA A 62 -11.48 -8.89 -8.39
C ALA A 62 -12.62 -7.87 -8.59
N ILE A 63 -13.04 -7.61 -9.83
CA ILE A 63 -14.19 -6.74 -10.11
C ILE A 63 -15.46 -7.34 -9.52
N GLU A 64 -15.74 -8.62 -9.75
CA GLU A 64 -16.94 -9.28 -9.22
C GLU A 64 -16.98 -9.23 -7.69
N ARG A 65 -15.85 -9.55 -7.04
CA ARG A 65 -15.75 -9.51 -5.58
C ARG A 65 -16.00 -8.11 -5.03
N ILE A 66 -15.40 -7.08 -5.63
CA ILE A 66 -15.62 -5.68 -5.25
C ILE A 66 -17.09 -5.28 -5.43
N ALA A 67 -17.65 -5.59 -6.60
CA ALA A 67 -19.01 -5.20 -6.95
C ALA A 67 -20.02 -5.79 -5.95
N PHE A 68 -19.87 -7.09 -5.67
CA PHE A 68 -20.76 -7.84 -4.79
C PHE A 68 -20.58 -7.46 -3.31
N TRP A 69 -19.34 -7.48 -2.79
CA TRP A 69 -19.11 -7.35 -1.34
C TRP A 69 -18.97 -5.91 -0.84
N GLU A 70 -18.50 -4.99 -1.68
CA GLU A 70 -18.23 -3.61 -1.24
C GLU A 70 -19.27 -2.61 -1.72
N ILE A 71 -19.80 -2.80 -2.94
CA ILE A 71 -20.73 -1.85 -3.57
C ILE A 71 -22.18 -2.34 -3.48
N GLY A 72 -22.39 -3.66 -3.40
CA GLY A 72 -23.71 -4.27 -3.39
C GLY A 72 -24.44 -4.15 -4.74
N LYS A 73 -23.69 -4.03 -5.84
CA LYS A 73 -24.21 -3.89 -7.21
C LYS A 73 -23.51 -4.88 -8.14
N PRO A 74 -24.15 -5.30 -9.24
CA PRO A 74 -23.47 -6.16 -10.20
C PRO A 74 -22.34 -5.41 -10.94
N SER A 75 -21.29 -6.14 -11.32
CA SER A 75 -20.06 -5.58 -11.90
C SER A 75 -20.27 -4.73 -13.17
N HIS A 76 -21.29 -5.05 -13.96
CA HIS A 76 -21.64 -4.36 -15.20
C HIS A 76 -22.30 -2.99 -14.95
N GLU A 77 -22.83 -2.74 -13.75
CA GLU A 77 -23.37 -1.43 -13.33
C GLU A 77 -22.28 -0.50 -12.78
N LEU A 78 -21.02 -0.94 -12.70
CA LEU A 78 -19.90 -0.11 -12.25
C LEU A 78 -19.46 0.84 -13.37
N THR A 79 -20.17 1.96 -13.49
CA THR A 79 -19.93 3.00 -14.51
C THR A 79 -18.66 3.80 -14.25
N GLU A 80 -18.25 3.97 -13.00
CA GLU A 80 -17.12 4.82 -12.61
C GLU A 80 -16.05 4.07 -11.79
N LYS A 81 -15.47 3.01 -12.38
CA LYS A 81 -14.38 2.24 -11.75
C LYS A 81 -13.23 3.14 -11.27
N ARG A 82 -12.89 4.19 -12.04
CA ARG A 82 -11.86 5.16 -11.63
C ARG A 82 -12.22 5.90 -10.35
N VAL A 83 -13.47 6.34 -10.19
CA VAL A 83 -13.93 7.06 -8.98
C VAL A 83 -13.92 6.12 -7.78
N TYR A 84 -14.35 4.87 -7.94
CA TYR A 84 -14.27 3.87 -6.88
C TYR A 84 -12.83 3.61 -6.39
N PHE A 85 -11.90 3.37 -7.32
CA PHE A 85 -10.49 3.14 -6.96
C PHE A 85 -9.81 4.42 -6.43
N LEU A 86 -10.20 5.61 -6.90
CA LEU A 86 -9.74 6.89 -6.34
C LEU A 86 -10.34 7.17 -4.96
N GLY A 87 -11.58 6.74 -4.68
CA GLY A 87 -12.19 6.82 -3.35
C GLY A 87 -11.42 6.01 -2.30
N ALA A 88 -10.64 5.00 -2.71
CA ALA A 88 -9.71 4.31 -1.82
C ALA A 88 -8.48 5.16 -1.43
N ARG A 89 -8.16 6.25 -2.15
CA ARG A 89 -7.15 7.24 -1.72
C ARG A 89 -7.64 8.08 -0.54
N GLU A 90 -8.94 8.32 -0.45
CA GLU A 90 -9.57 8.98 0.69
C GLU A 90 -9.73 7.94 1.80
N GLY A 91 -8.68 7.77 2.61
CA GLY A 91 -8.79 7.02 3.86
C GLY A 91 -9.96 7.59 4.65
N GLY A 92 -10.90 6.72 5.06
CA GLY A 92 -11.89 7.13 6.05
C GLY A 92 -11.14 7.61 7.30
N PRO A 93 -11.70 8.56 8.07
CA PRO A 93 -11.02 9.08 9.25
C PRO A 93 -10.60 7.92 10.16
N VAL A 94 -9.30 7.82 10.45
CA VAL A 94 -8.78 6.84 11.40
C VAL A 94 -9.35 7.19 12.77
N ASP A 95 -10.02 6.22 13.40
CA ASP A 95 -10.43 6.36 14.80
C ASP A 95 -9.17 6.25 15.68
N MET A 96 -8.52 7.39 15.89
CA MET A 96 -7.25 7.48 16.61
C MET A 96 -7.35 6.95 18.04
N ASN A 97 -8.53 7.03 18.67
CA ASN A 97 -8.75 6.50 20.01
C ASN A 97 -8.72 4.97 20.01
N LYS A 98 -9.41 4.32 19.07
CA LYS A 98 -9.36 2.86 18.94
C LYS A 98 -7.96 2.38 18.57
N LEU A 99 -7.28 3.09 17.68
CA LEU A 99 -5.91 2.78 17.29
C LEU A 99 -4.97 2.85 18.50
N TYR A 100 -4.99 3.95 19.25
CA TYR A 100 -4.16 4.13 20.44
C TYR A 100 -4.40 3.02 21.48
N LEU A 101 -5.65 2.69 21.78
CA LEU A 101 -6.00 1.64 22.73
C LEU A 101 -5.54 0.24 22.28
N ALA A 102 -5.56 -0.03 20.96
CA ALA A 102 -5.06 -1.28 20.42
C ALA A 102 -3.53 -1.33 20.44
N MET A 103 -2.85 -0.25 20.02
CA MET A 103 -1.39 -0.16 20.00
C MET A 103 -0.77 -0.16 21.40
N ALA A 104 -1.45 0.37 22.42
CA ALA A 104 -1.01 0.28 23.81
C ALA A 104 -0.88 -1.16 24.32
N LYS A 105 -1.56 -2.12 23.67
CA LYS A 105 -1.48 -3.56 23.97
C LYS A 105 -0.42 -4.28 23.16
N LEU A 106 0.10 -3.66 22.09
CA LEU A 106 1.15 -4.24 21.25
C LEU A 106 2.43 -4.34 22.06
N LYS A 107 3.02 -5.54 22.11
CA LYS A 107 4.28 -5.81 22.81
C LYS A 107 5.07 -6.87 22.06
N MET A 108 6.38 -6.69 22.02
CA MET A 108 7.31 -7.72 21.56
C MET A 108 7.23 -8.93 22.47
N ASP A 109 7.07 -10.12 21.89
CA ASP A 109 7.05 -11.38 22.61
C ASP A 109 8.50 -11.82 22.97
N PRO A 110 8.90 -11.80 24.25
CA PRO A 110 10.25 -12.18 24.64
C PRO A 110 10.49 -13.70 24.61
N SER A 111 9.43 -14.51 24.49
CA SER A 111 9.53 -15.99 24.46
C SER A 111 10.04 -16.52 23.12
N VAL A 112 9.89 -15.74 22.05
CA VAL A 112 10.41 -16.08 20.73
C VAL A 112 11.95 -15.99 20.75
N GLN A 113 12.61 -17.10 20.41
CA GLN A 113 14.06 -17.26 20.61
C GLN A 113 14.92 -16.28 19.78
N SER A 114 14.69 -16.24 18.46
CA SER A 114 15.47 -15.39 17.55
C SER A 114 15.07 -13.92 17.67
N SER A 115 16.05 -13.01 17.63
CA SER A 115 15.79 -11.57 17.55
C SER A 115 15.06 -11.18 16.27
N GLU A 116 15.42 -11.80 15.14
CA GLU A 116 14.77 -11.54 13.85
C GLU A 116 13.30 -11.96 13.90
N SER A 117 13.02 -13.18 14.38
CA SER A 117 11.65 -13.68 14.50
C SER A 117 10.80 -12.85 15.47
N ARG A 118 11.40 -12.30 16.53
CA ARG A 118 10.72 -11.36 17.44
C ARG A 118 10.28 -10.09 16.74
N VAL A 119 11.16 -9.51 15.93
CA VAL A 119 10.87 -8.29 15.16
C VAL A 119 9.82 -8.59 14.09
N SER A 120 9.99 -9.66 13.32
CA SER A 120 9.01 -10.06 12.28
C SER A 120 7.62 -10.28 12.89
N LYS A 121 7.53 -10.99 14.02
CA LYS A 121 6.26 -11.20 14.71
C LYS A 121 5.65 -9.87 15.19
N LEU A 122 6.46 -8.99 15.78
CA LEU A 122 5.98 -7.68 16.24
C LEU A 122 5.40 -6.85 15.09
N VAL A 123 6.06 -6.84 13.94
CA VAL A 123 5.57 -6.15 12.73
C VAL A 123 4.28 -6.79 12.23
N SER A 124 4.20 -8.12 12.16
CA SER A 124 2.97 -8.81 11.79
C SER A 124 1.81 -8.54 12.76
N ASP A 125 2.07 -8.49 14.06
CA ASP A 125 1.06 -8.16 15.07
C ASP A 125 0.56 -6.70 14.92
N PHE A 126 1.46 -5.76 14.58
CA PHE A 126 1.12 -4.37 14.24
C PHE A 126 0.23 -4.29 13.00
N GLU A 127 0.61 -4.94 11.90
CA GLU A 127 -0.17 -4.99 10.66
C GLU A 127 -1.56 -5.61 10.89
N ALA A 128 -1.64 -6.66 11.71
CA ALA A 128 -2.90 -7.28 12.08
C ALA A 128 -3.83 -6.33 12.85
N ILE A 129 -3.28 -5.45 13.70
CA ILE A 129 -4.06 -4.39 14.37
C ILE A 129 -4.60 -3.40 13.33
N LEU A 130 -3.76 -2.93 12.40
CA LEU A 130 -4.19 -1.98 11.36
C LEU A 130 -5.29 -2.59 10.47
N ALA A 131 -5.12 -3.85 10.05
CA ALA A 131 -6.12 -4.57 9.25
C ALA A 131 -7.45 -4.71 10.00
N ARG A 132 -7.42 -5.11 11.28
CA ARG A 132 -8.63 -5.25 12.11
C ARG A 132 -9.39 -3.95 12.30
N LEU A 133 -8.69 -2.82 12.35
CA LEU A 133 -9.29 -1.50 12.48
C LEU A 133 -9.65 -0.85 11.13
N SER A 134 -9.36 -1.53 10.01
CA SER A 134 -9.51 -0.99 8.65
C SER A 134 -8.75 0.32 8.45
N THR A 135 -7.60 0.46 9.13
CA THR A 135 -6.68 1.60 9.05
C THR A 135 -5.42 1.22 8.25
N GLU A 136 -5.60 0.37 7.24
CA GLU A 136 -4.54 -0.09 6.35
C GLU A 136 -3.88 1.12 5.66
N GLY A 137 -2.55 1.15 5.62
CA GLY A 137 -1.81 2.26 5.01
C GLY A 137 -1.65 3.48 5.91
N PHE A 138 -2.04 3.36 7.18
CA PHE A 138 -1.66 4.28 8.25
C PHE A 138 -0.13 4.37 8.38
N ASP A 139 0.56 3.25 8.20
CA ASP A 139 2.01 3.15 8.27
C ASP A 139 2.74 4.00 7.23
N GLU A 140 2.19 4.03 6.01
CA GLU A 140 2.67 4.92 4.95
C GLU A 140 2.29 6.39 5.19
N ALA A 141 1.09 6.65 5.71
CA ALA A 141 0.57 8.00 5.92
C ALA A 141 1.21 8.70 7.14
N GLU A 142 1.48 7.94 8.20
CA GLU A 142 1.99 8.40 9.48
C GLU A 142 3.23 7.59 9.90
N PRO A 143 4.34 7.68 9.12
CA PRO A 143 5.52 6.86 9.34
C PRO A 143 6.19 7.15 10.69
N ARG A 144 6.10 8.39 11.19
CA ARG A 144 6.65 8.76 12.51
C ARG A 144 5.88 8.10 13.64
N LEU A 145 4.55 8.15 13.62
CA LEU A 145 3.71 7.51 14.64
C LEU A 145 3.85 5.98 14.59
N THR A 146 4.04 5.42 13.40
CA THR A 146 4.33 4.00 13.22
C THR A 146 5.61 3.58 13.94
N VAL A 147 6.69 4.35 13.74
CA VAL A 147 7.95 4.14 14.46
C VAL A 147 7.75 4.30 15.97
N ASP A 148 6.99 5.29 16.43
CA ASP A 148 6.70 5.49 17.85
C ASP A 148 5.96 4.30 18.47
N TYR A 149 4.94 3.75 17.79
CA TYR A 149 4.21 2.57 18.25
C TYR A 149 5.09 1.32 18.31
N LEU A 150 5.87 1.05 17.25
CA LEU A 150 6.78 -0.10 17.22
C LEU A 150 7.87 0.04 18.29
N MET A 151 8.44 1.24 18.46
CA MET A 151 9.42 1.53 19.51
C MET A 151 8.84 1.29 20.90
N ALA A 152 7.62 1.78 21.16
CA ALA A 152 6.93 1.60 22.45
C ALA A 152 6.69 0.12 22.79
N ALA A 153 6.47 -0.71 21.77
CA ALA A 153 6.22 -2.14 21.92
C ALA A 153 7.48 -2.98 22.19
N ILE A 154 8.69 -2.45 21.97
CA ILE A 154 9.94 -3.17 22.21
C ILE A 154 10.09 -3.46 23.70
N THR A 155 10.31 -4.74 24.02
CA THR A 155 10.67 -5.19 25.37
C THR A 155 11.87 -6.15 25.29
N PRO A 156 12.77 -6.17 26.29
CA PRO A 156 12.76 -5.38 27.52
C PRO A 156 13.20 -3.91 27.34
N PRO A 157 12.95 -3.02 28.33
CA PRO A 157 13.25 -1.58 28.23
C PRO A 157 14.72 -1.24 27.91
N ALA A 158 15.66 -2.09 28.33
CA ALA A 158 17.08 -1.92 28.00
C ALA A 158 17.32 -2.00 26.48
N VAL A 159 16.66 -2.93 25.79
CA VAL A 159 16.75 -3.06 24.32
C VAL A 159 16.09 -1.86 23.66
N GLN A 160 14.91 -1.46 24.11
CA GLN A 160 14.21 -0.28 23.60
C GLN A 160 15.07 0.99 23.69
N LYS A 161 15.69 1.24 24.84
CA LYS A 161 16.60 2.38 25.04
C LYS A 161 17.75 2.35 24.03
N ARG A 162 18.35 1.17 23.82
CA ARG A 162 19.46 1.01 22.87
C ARG A 162 19.05 1.27 21.43
N VAL A 163 17.88 0.77 21.00
CA VAL A 163 17.36 1.04 19.66
C VAL A 163 17.09 2.53 19.47
N LYS A 164 16.50 3.21 20.47
CA LYS A 164 16.26 4.66 20.43
C LYS A 164 17.53 5.48 20.28
N GLU A 165 18.63 5.09 20.94
CA GLU A 165 19.95 5.72 20.77
C GLU A 165 20.48 5.54 19.33
N LEU A 166 20.38 4.33 18.78
CA LEU A 166 20.86 4.02 17.43
C LEU A 166 20.08 4.77 16.33
N ILE A 167 18.77 4.92 16.49
CA ILE A 167 17.95 5.70 15.53
C ILE A 167 18.39 7.17 15.53
N LYS A 168 18.56 7.79 16.71
CA LYS A 168 19.02 9.18 16.82
C LYS A 168 20.40 9.40 16.21
N LEU A 169 21.30 8.41 16.31
CA LEU A 169 22.62 8.47 15.70
C LEU A 169 22.56 8.48 14.16
N ASN A 170 21.58 7.78 13.58
CA ASN A 170 21.38 7.74 12.13
C ASN A 170 20.67 8.99 11.58
N GLU A 171 19.84 9.68 12.37
CA GLU A 171 19.18 10.93 11.94
C GLU A 171 20.15 12.13 11.84
N ASN A 172 21.33 12.05 12.45
CA ASN A 172 22.36 13.11 12.47
C ASN A 172 23.48 12.91 11.43
N ARG A 173 23.28 12.00 10.46
CA ARG A 173 24.19 11.74 9.35
C ARG A 173 23.57 12.18 8.04
#